data_AF-A0A7C0UVZ3-F1
#
_entry.id   AF-A0A7C0UVZ3-F1
#
_cell.length_a   1.000
_cell.length_b   1.000
_cell.length_c   1.000
_cell.angle_alpha   90.00
_cell.angle_beta   90.00
_cell.angle_gamma   90.00
#
_symmetry.space_group_name_H-M   'P 1'
#
loop_
_entity.id
_entity.type
_entity.pdbx_description
1 polymer ?
#
loop_
_entity_poly.entity_id
_entity_poly.type
_entity_poly.pdbx_seq_one_letter_code
_entity_poly.pdbx_strand_id
1 'polypeptide(L)'
;MVDMWDQYKMQQEQLRQLEEMKAKILSECLTKEARERLSNVRIANPQLAEQIELYLIQIYQQGQINEPISDSQLKELLSTLTKKKETKIIRK
;
A
#
# COMPACT_ATOMS: atom_id res chain seq x y z
N MET A 1 -28.93 -27.69 -10.29
CA MET A 1 -27.57 -27.29 -10.75
C MET A 1 -27.56 -25.82 -11.21
N VAL A 2 -28.29 -24.93 -10.50
CA VAL A 2 -28.35 -23.48 -10.80
C VAL A 2 -27.92 -22.67 -9.57
N ASP A 3 -28.19 -23.19 -8.36
CA ASP A 3 -27.83 -22.55 -7.08
C ASP A 3 -26.32 -22.46 -6.79
N MET A 4 -25.51 -23.44 -7.23
CA MET A 4 -24.06 -23.40 -7.01
C MET A 4 -23.36 -22.28 -7.81
N TRP A 5 -23.89 -21.91 -8.98
CA TRP A 5 -23.28 -20.87 -9.81
C TRP A 5 -23.58 -19.48 -9.28
N ASP A 6 -24.77 -19.30 -8.70
CA ASP A 6 -25.18 -18.06 -8.02
C ASP A 6 -24.33 -17.83 -6.76
N GLN A 7 -24.14 -18.88 -5.96
CA GLN A 7 -23.29 -18.85 -4.77
C GLN A 7 -21.81 -18.60 -5.11
N TYR A 8 -21.31 -19.19 -6.21
CA TYR A 8 -19.95 -18.92 -6.72
C TYR A 8 -19.79 -17.48 -7.21
N LYS A 9 -20.77 -16.96 -7.96
CA LYS A 9 -20.78 -15.57 -8.41
C LYS A 9 -20.81 -14.59 -7.25
N MET A 10 -21.63 -14.84 -6.23
CA MET A 10 -21.71 -13.98 -5.06
C MET A 10 -20.41 -13.96 -4.28
N GLN A 11 -19.72 -15.11 -4.15
CA GLN A 11 -18.39 -15.18 -3.54
C GLN A 11 -17.33 -14.42 -4.34
N GLN A 12 -17.35 -14.57 -5.67
CA GLN A 12 -16.45 -13.86 -6.59
C GLN A 12 -16.68 -12.33 -6.54
N GLU A 13 -17.94 -11.89 -6.48
CA GLU A 13 -18.30 -10.48 -6.38
C GLU A 13 -17.80 -9.89 -5.06
N GLN A 14 -17.98 -10.59 -3.93
CA GLN A 14 -17.46 -10.12 -2.64
C GLN A 14 -15.94 -10.02 -2.62
N LEU A 15 -15.24 -11.00 -3.20
CA LEU A 15 -13.78 -10.95 -3.34
C LEU A 15 -13.35 -9.75 -4.17
N ARG A 16 -13.98 -9.53 -5.33
CA ARG A 16 -13.70 -8.36 -6.17
C ARG A 16 -13.95 -7.06 -5.45
N GLN A 17 -15.06 -6.93 -4.74
CA GLN A 17 -15.36 -5.71 -4.00
C GLN A 17 -14.31 -5.42 -2.93
N LEU A 18 -13.83 -6.44 -2.21
CA LEU A 18 -12.73 -6.29 -1.26
C LEU A 18 -11.42 -5.89 -1.95
N GLU A 19 -11.11 -6.47 -3.10
CA GLU A 19 -9.93 -6.13 -3.89
C GLU A 19 -10.00 -4.70 -4.43
N GLU A 20 -11.15 -4.29 -4.97
CA GLU A 20 -11.39 -2.93 -5.46
C GLU A 20 -11.29 -1.92 -4.32
N MET A 21 -11.85 -2.22 -3.14
CA MET A 21 -11.74 -1.35 -1.98
C MET A 21 -10.28 -1.18 -1.58
N LYS A 22 -9.50 -2.27 -1.49
CA LYS A 22 -8.05 -2.23 -1.21
C LYS A 22 -7.27 -1.47 -2.28
N ALA A 23 -7.56 -1.70 -3.55
CA ALA A 23 -6.91 -1.01 -4.65
C ALA A 23 -7.22 0.49 -4.65
N LYS A 24 -8.46 0.87 -4.32
CA LYS A 24 -8.90 2.26 -4.20
C LYS A 24 -8.20 2.95 -3.05
N ILE A 25 -8.18 2.32 -1.88
CA ILE A 25 -7.40 2.72 -0.70
C ILE A 25 -5.93 2.99 -1.06
N LEU A 26 -5.28 2.02 -1.71
CA LEU A 26 -3.88 2.14 -2.13
C LEU A 26 -3.70 3.23 -3.20
N SER A 27 -4.70 3.47 -4.05
CA SER A 27 -4.66 4.51 -5.07
C SER A 27 -4.93 5.90 -4.55
N GLU A 28 -5.64 6.04 -3.44
CA GLU A 28 -5.82 7.31 -2.72
C GLU A 28 -4.62 7.61 -1.81
N CYS A 29 -3.96 6.55 -1.32
CA CYS A 29 -2.75 6.64 -0.50
C CYS A 29 -1.49 7.00 -1.29
N LEU A 30 -1.42 6.64 -2.57
CA LEU A 30 -0.22 6.77 -3.40
C LEU A 30 -0.50 7.62 -4.65
N THR A 31 0.38 8.57 -4.94
CA THR A 31 0.33 9.23 -6.26
C THR A 31 0.78 8.27 -7.37
N LYS A 32 0.39 8.58 -8.62
CA LYS A 32 0.81 7.82 -9.80
C LYS A 32 2.34 7.68 -9.88
N GLU A 33 3.06 8.78 -9.62
CA GLU A 33 4.52 8.83 -9.62
C GLU A 33 5.13 7.96 -8.50
N ALA A 34 4.55 7.99 -7.30
CA ALA A 34 5.02 7.16 -6.18
C ALA A 34 4.83 5.67 -6.46
N ARG A 35 3.74 5.27 -7.13
CA ARG A 35 3.50 3.87 -7.53
C ARG A 35 4.53 3.40 -8.56
N GLU A 36 4.85 4.22 -9.56
CA GLU A 36 5.90 3.90 -10.54
C GLU A 36 7.28 3.80 -9.88
N ARG A 37 7.61 4.74 -8.97
CA ARG A 37 8.86 4.68 -8.20
C ARG A 37 8.93 3.43 -7.33
N LEU A 38 7.86 3.10 -6.60
CA LEU A 38 7.79 1.91 -5.77
C LEU A 38 8.00 0.63 -6.60
N SER A 39 7.42 0.56 -7.81
CA SER A 39 7.65 -0.55 -8.74
C SER A 39 9.11 -0.68 -9.15
N ASN A 40 9.77 0.42 -9.51
CA ASN A 40 11.20 0.44 -9.84
C ASN A 40 12.07 0.08 -8.64
N VAL A 41 11.73 0.59 -7.45
CA VAL A 41 12.42 0.28 -6.19
C VAL A 41 12.22 -1.18 -5.82
N ARG A 42 11.05 -1.78 -6.06
CA ARG A 42 10.80 -3.20 -5.83
C ARG A 42 11.69 -4.09 -6.68
N ILE A 43 11.97 -3.68 -7.93
CA ILE A 43 12.91 -4.38 -8.81
C ILE A 43 14.34 -4.24 -8.27
N ALA A 44 14.74 -3.04 -7.83
CA ALA A 44 16.09 -2.79 -7.34
C ALA A 44 16.37 -3.37 -5.95
N ASN A 45 15.39 -3.27 -5.03
CA ASN A 45 15.44 -3.64 -3.63
C ASN A 45 14.03 -4.00 -3.12
N PRO A 46 13.60 -5.26 -3.27
CA PRO A 46 12.26 -5.69 -2.87
C PRO A 46 12.01 -5.54 -1.36
N GLN A 47 13.04 -5.73 -0.53
CA GLN A 47 12.94 -5.57 0.93
C GLN A 47 12.52 -4.16 1.37
N LEU A 48 13.04 -3.12 0.70
CA LEU A 48 12.67 -1.74 0.99
C LEU A 48 11.26 -1.42 0.51
N ALA A 49 10.88 -1.93 -0.67
CA ALA A 49 9.54 -1.75 -1.20
C ALA A 49 8.48 -2.38 -0.27
N GLU A 50 8.73 -3.59 0.24
CA GLU A 50 7.82 -4.27 1.15
C GLU A 50 7.63 -3.50 2.47
N GLN A 51 8.72 -2.97 3.05
CA GLN A 51 8.64 -2.12 4.25
C GLN A 51 7.81 -0.86 4.02
N ILE A 52 7.97 -0.22 2.85
CA ILE A 52 7.19 0.97 2.48
C ILE A 52 5.72 0.61 2.29
N GLU A 53 5.40 -0.48 1.59
CA GLU A 53 4.01 -0.96 1.43
C GLU A 53 3.35 -1.20 2.79
N LEU A 54 4.02 -1.92 3.69
CA LEU A 54 3.52 -2.19 5.03
C LEU A 54 3.28 -0.91 5.82
N TYR A 55 4.22 0.04 5.76
CA TYR A 55 4.11 1.31 6.44
C TYR A 55 2.92 2.13 5.94
N LEU A 56 2.76 2.23 4.61
CA LEU A 56 1.65 2.94 3.97
C LEU A 56 0.29 2.37 4.34
N ILE A 57 0.17 1.04 4.32
CA ILE A 57 -1.05 0.35 4.75
C ILE A 57 -1.35 0.67 6.21
N GLN A 58 -0.34 0.67 7.07
CA GLN A 58 -0.51 0.93 8.50
C GLN A 58 -1.03 2.34 8.78
N ILE A 59 -0.42 3.37 8.18
CA ILE A 59 -0.85 4.76 8.39
C ILE A 59 -2.20 5.06 7.70
N TYR A 60 -2.54 4.35 6.61
CA TYR A 60 -3.86 4.45 5.97
C TYR A 60 -4.96 3.89 6.88
N GLN A 61 -4.74 2.69 7.45
CA GLN A 61 -5.70 2.09 8.39
C GLN A 61 -5.88 2.94 9.66
N GLN A 62 -4.84 3.67 10.07
CA GLN A 62 -4.91 4.61 11.19
C GLN A 62 -5.62 5.93 10.82
N GLY A 63 -5.99 6.14 9.55
CA GLY A 63 -6.60 7.38 9.08
C GLY A 63 -5.66 8.58 9.13
N GLN A 64 -4.33 8.35 9.17
CA GLN A 64 -3.33 9.42 9.22
C GLN A 64 -2.97 9.95 7.83
N ILE A 65 -3.40 9.27 6.77
CA ILE A 65 -3.20 9.73 5.39
C ILE A 65 -4.31 10.73 5.05
N ASN A 66 -3.98 12.01 5.20
CA ASN A 66 -4.83 13.11 4.71
C ASN A 66 -4.46 13.51 3.27
N GLU A 67 -3.24 13.18 2.83
CA GLU A 67 -2.71 13.53 1.52
C GLU A 67 -2.00 12.33 0.89
N PRO A 68 -2.12 12.12 -0.43
CA PRO A 68 -1.45 11.04 -1.12
C PRO A 68 0.07 11.18 -1.03
N ILE A 69 0.75 10.07 -0.77
CA ILE A 69 2.20 10.01 -0.64
C ILE A 69 2.82 10.28 -2.01
N SER A 70 3.61 11.35 -2.09
CA SER A 70 4.31 11.79 -3.30
C SER A 70 5.66 11.09 -3.47
N ASP A 71 6.24 11.21 -4.67
CA ASP A 71 7.57 10.68 -4.97
C ASP A 71 8.64 11.17 -3.98
N SER A 72 8.61 12.47 -3.64
CA SER A 72 9.54 13.07 -2.69
C SER A 72 9.44 12.44 -1.31
N GLN A 73 8.21 12.23 -0.80
CA GLN A 73 8.00 11.58 0.50
C GLN A 73 8.41 10.11 0.47
N LEU A 74 8.12 9.39 -0.62
CA LEU A 74 8.56 8.01 -0.81
C LEU A 74 10.09 7.94 -0.78
N LYS A 75 10.78 8.86 -1.46
CA LYS A 75 12.24 8.94 -1.50
C LYS A 75 12.85 9.28 -0.14
N GLU A 76 12.23 10.17 0.62
CA GLU A 76 12.64 10.48 1.99
C GLU A 76 12.44 9.29 2.92
N LEU A 77 11.31 8.58 2.83
CA LEU A 77 11.07 7.35 3.58
C LEU A 77 12.07 6.27 3.22
N LEU A 78 12.32 6.05 1.92
CA LEU A 78 13.33 5.12 1.44
C LEU A 78 14.71 5.47 2.00
N SER A 79 15.15 6.71 1.83
CA SER A 79 16.45 7.18 2.34
C SER A 79 16.55 7.07 3.86
N THR A 80 15.43 7.28 4.55
CA THR A 80 15.33 7.14 6.00
C THR A 80 15.41 5.69 6.42
N LEU A 81 14.77 4.75 5.73
CA LEU A 81 14.82 3.31 6.03
C LEU A 81 16.20 2.71 5.73
N THR A 82 16.86 3.12 4.65
CA THR A 82 18.25 2.70 4.38
C THR A 82 19.23 3.22 5.43
N LYS A 83 18.95 4.38 6.04
CA LYS A 83 19.75 4.96 7.13
C LYS A 83 19.33 4.49 8.53
N LYS A 84 18.06 4.18 8.77
CA LYS A 84 17.48 3.81 10.06
C LYS A 84 17.44 2.28 10.26
N LYS A 85 18.60 1.64 10.18
CA LYS A 85 18.83 0.48 11.06
C LYS A 85 18.75 0.87 12.54
N GLU A 86 18.70 2.17 12.86
CA GLU A 86 18.64 2.67 14.22
C GLU A 86 17.52 3.71 14.40
N THR A 87 16.50 3.30 15.16
CA THR A 87 15.61 4.16 15.96
C THR A 87 14.55 5.01 15.23
N LYS A 88 13.27 4.72 15.49
CA LYS A 88 12.43 5.50 16.42
C LYS A 88 10.97 5.06 16.32
N ILE A 89 10.54 4.42 17.41
CA ILE A 89 9.14 4.27 17.83
C ILE A 89 8.55 5.68 17.90
N ILE A 90 7.48 5.93 17.14
CA ILE A 90 6.72 7.17 17.18
C ILE A 90 5.95 7.18 18.50
N ARG A 91 6.36 8.06 19.42
CA ARG A 91 5.69 8.32 20.70
C ARG A 91 4.86 9.59 20.53
N LYS A 92 3.54 9.49 20.75
CA LYS A 92 2.66 10.64 21.02
C LYS A 92 2.64 10.88 22.53
#